data_AF-A0A2M8RBQ4-F1
#
_entry.id   AF-A0A2M8RBQ4-F1
#
_cell.length_a   1.000
_cell.length_b   1.000
_cell.length_c   1.000
_cell.angle_alpha   90.00
_cell.angle_beta   90.00
_cell.angle_gamma   90.00
#
_symmetry.space_group_name_H-M   'P 1'
#
loop_
_entity.id
_entity.type
_entity.pdbx_description
1 polymer ?
#
loop_
_entity_poly.entity_id
_entity_poly.type
_entity_poly.pdbx_seq_one_letter_code
_entity_poly.pdbx_strand_id
1 'polypeptide(L)'
;MSNETGSDRYDPTTPEELLALARHLAADPKLDAIFRRVGLHKPFNRTPDEYHLVIASRKAFAPQLESRLCSADNHFLAEALARRLHGGLISSDADALAFLSDRIRHVQAESAGSRLLESEIKDIMRNLLDSSFFREFEDYRRRKAEVIKADIDPYENIRAFVDEQVWIYGLGGRGSSQVQRMVLSFLNRLWFDKVPDLSPVTVERMLEAPQGLLLLGDHEQPRKG
;
A
#
# COMPACT_ATOMS: atom_id res chain seq x y z
N MET A 1 39.34 18.15 9.24
CA MET A 1 38.06 17.56 9.67
C MET A 1 36.95 18.45 9.17
N SER A 2 36.27 18.02 8.12
CA SER A 2 34.93 18.47 7.73
C SER A 2 34.37 17.34 6.86
N ASN A 3 33.63 16.42 7.47
CA ASN A 3 32.88 15.41 6.73
C ASN A 3 31.65 16.11 6.13
N GLU A 4 31.81 16.70 4.95
CA GLU A 4 30.70 17.05 4.07
C GLU A 4 30.25 15.79 3.32
N THR A 5 29.62 14.86 4.04
CA THR A 5 28.95 13.68 3.45
C THR A 5 27.49 13.63 3.88
N GLY A 6 26.82 14.78 3.79
CA GLY A 6 25.39 14.94 4.05
C GLY A 6 24.65 15.72 2.97
N SER A 7 25.19 15.79 1.74
CA SER A 7 24.53 16.43 0.60
C SER A 7 23.34 15.56 0.13
N ASP A 8 22.22 15.77 0.81
CA ASP A 8 20.87 15.96 0.26
C ASP A 8 20.57 15.27 -1.09
N ARG A 9 20.28 13.98 -1.02
CA ARG A 9 19.37 13.32 -1.98
C ARG A 9 17.93 13.55 -1.54
N TYR A 10 17.53 14.81 -1.49
CA TYR A 10 16.17 15.20 -1.11
C TYR A 10 15.39 15.54 -2.39
N ASP A 11 14.28 14.86 -2.63
CA ASP A 11 13.33 15.24 -3.67
C ASP A 11 12.66 16.57 -3.26
N PRO A 12 12.91 17.70 -3.98
CA PRO A 12 12.40 19.01 -3.61
C PRO A 12 10.92 19.21 -3.99
N THR A 13 10.25 18.19 -4.53
CA THR A 13 8.86 18.31 -5.00
C THR A 13 7.93 18.63 -3.83
N THR A 14 7.21 19.75 -3.92
CA THR A 14 6.35 20.22 -2.82
C THR A 14 4.99 19.49 -2.81
N PRO A 15 4.28 19.48 -1.66
CA PRO A 15 2.89 19.01 -1.61
C PRO A 15 1.99 19.69 -2.65
N GLU A 16 2.17 20.97 -2.93
CA GLU A 16 1.37 21.71 -3.90
C GLU A 16 1.65 21.24 -5.34
N GLU A 17 2.92 20.96 -5.67
CA GLU A 17 3.31 20.43 -6.97
C GLU A 17 2.73 19.02 -7.18
N LEU A 18 2.76 18.18 -6.14
CA LEU A 18 2.15 16.84 -6.18
C LEU A 18 0.63 16.90 -6.22
N LEU A 19 -0.02 17.87 -5.56
CA LEU A 19 -1.46 18.09 -5.64
C LEU A 19 -1.87 18.51 -7.05
N ALA A 20 -1.15 19.44 -7.66
CA ALA A 20 -1.40 19.87 -9.03
C ALA A 20 -1.29 18.70 -10.01
N LEU A 21 -0.25 17.88 -9.85
CA LEU A 21 -0.07 16.65 -10.64
C LEU A 21 -1.21 15.64 -10.38
N ALA A 22 -1.58 15.41 -9.13
CA ALA A 22 -2.65 14.48 -8.78
C ALA A 22 -4.00 14.87 -9.39
N ARG A 23 -4.32 16.17 -9.38
CA ARG A 23 -5.52 16.72 -10.02
C ARG A 23 -5.48 16.55 -11.53
N HIS A 24 -4.33 16.84 -12.14
CA HIS A 24 -4.16 16.64 -13.58
C HIS A 24 -4.42 15.18 -13.96
N LEU A 25 -3.79 14.25 -13.24
CA LEU A 25 -4.00 12.82 -13.46
C LEU A 25 -5.47 12.46 -13.28
N ALA A 26 -6.09 12.80 -12.15
CA ALA A 26 -7.49 12.49 -11.84
C ALA A 26 -8.50 13.04 -12.86
N ALA A 27 -8.18 14.18 -13.50
CA ALA A 27 -8.99 14.81 -14.52
C ALA A 27 -8.67 14.34 -15.95
N ASP A 28 -7.62 13.54 -16.16
CA ASP A 28 -7.24 13.06 -17.49
C ASP A 28 -8.27 12.04 -18.00
N PRO A 29 -9.02 12.35 -19.07
CA PRO A 29 -10.04 11.45 -19.61
C PRO A 29 -9.46 10.13 -20.13
N LYS A 30 -8.18 10.09 -20.49
CA LYS A 30 -7.50 8.85 -20.92
C LYS A 30 -7.25 7.91 -19.75
N LEU A 31 -7.18 8.47 -18.54
CA LEU A 31 -7.01 7.72 -17.30
C LEU A 31 -8.35 7.40 -16.63
N ASP A 32 -9.47 7.99 -17.03
CA ASP A 32 -10.78 7.77 -16.39
C ASP A 32 -11.21 6.30 -16.43
N ALA A 33 -11.13 5.64 -17.58
CA ALA A 33 -11.46 4.20 -17.69
C ALA A 33 -10.52 3.35 -16.81
N ILE A 34 -9.28 3.78 -16.68
CA ILE A 34 -8.27 3.13 -15.86
C ILE A 34 -8.62 3.35 -14.38
N PHE A 35 -8.84 4.59 -13.91
CA PHE A 35 -9.23 4.86 -12.52
C PHE A 35 -10.56 4.22 -12.13
N ARG A 36 -11.56 4.16 -13.03
CA ARG A 36 -12.81 3.44 -12.76
C ARG A 36 -12.61 1.94 -12.62
N ARG A 37 -11.77 1.34 -13.47
CA ARG A 37 -11.49 -0.11 -13.44
C ARG A 37 -10.60 -0.50 -12.25
N VAL A 38 -9.61 0.33 -12.01
CA VAL A 38 -8.58 0.14 -10.98
C VAL A 38 -9.15 0.48 -9.60
N GLY A 39 -10.03 1.48 -9.53
CA GLY A 39 -10.61 2.00 -8.30
C GLY A 39 -9.54 2.57 -7.37
N LEU A 40 -9.82 2.53 -6.07
CA LEU A 40 -8.83 2.85 -5.04
C LEU A 40 -7.82 1.72 -4.84
N HIS A 41 -8.19 0.50 -5.22
CA HIS A 41 -7.60 -0.71 -4.67
C HIS A 41 -6.64 -1.38 -5.65
N LYS A 42 -6.98 -1.56 -6.92
CA LYS A 42 -6.18 -2.38 -7.83
C LYS A 42 -4.89 -1.64 -8.26
N PRO A 43 -3.86 -2.36 -8.70
CA PRO A 43 -2.78 -1.75 -9.46
C PRO A 43 -3.30 -1.32 -10.85
N PHE A 44 -2.69 -0.29 -11.44
CA PHE A 44 -2.66 -0.19 -12.91
C PHE A 44 -2.18 -1.56 -13.41
N ASN A 45 -2.90 -2.20 -14.35
CA ASN A 45 -2.40 -3.48 -14.82
C ASN A 45 -1.02 -3.19 -15.40
N ARG A 46 0.00 -3.98 -15.05
CA ARG A 46 1.31 -3.96 -15.70
C ARG A 46 1.24 -4.42 -17.17
N THR A 47 0.09 -4.34 -17.82
CA THR A 47 0.08 -4.12 -19.26
C THR A 47 0.86 -2.84 -19.51
N PRO A 48 1.98 -2.89 -20.26
CA PRO A 48 2.84 -1.73 -20.50
C PRO A 48 2.03 -0.47 -20.83
N ASP A 49 0.94 -0.65 -21.57
CA ASP A 49 0.08 0.40 -22.09
C ASP A 49 -0.50 1.33 -21.02
N GLU A 50 -1.06 0.82 -19.92
CA GLU A 50 -1.74 1.67 -18.93
C GLU A 50 -0.77 2.48 -18.07
N TYR A 51 0.31 1.85 -17.62
CA TYR A 51 1.34 2.57 -16.85
C TYR A 51 2.09 3.57 -17.74
N HIS A 52 2.29 3.25 -19.03
CA HIS A 52 2.82 4.21 -20.00
C HIS A 52 1.88 5.40 -20.23
N LEU A 53 0.56 5.21 -20.19
CA LEU A 53 -0.40 6.31 -20.26
C LEU A 53 -0.29 7.25 -19.05
N VAL A 54 -0.16 6.71 -17.83
CA VAL A 54 0.04 7.51 -16.61
C VAL A 54 1.35 8.31 -16.69
N ILE A 55 2.45 7.66 -17.10
CA ILE A 55 3.74 8.32 -17.30
C ILE A 55 3.65 9.41 -18.38
N ALA A 56 2.99 9.12 -19.50
CA ALA A 56 2.85 10.08 -20.60
C ALA A 56 2.06 11.32 -20.17
N SER A 57 0.97 11.11 -19.43
CA SER A 57 0.14 12.18 -18.85
C SER A 57 0.96 13.06 -17.89
N ARG A 58 1.68 12.44 -16.94
CA ARG A 58 2.60 13.14 -16.02
C ARG A 58 3.64 13.98 -16.78
N LYS A 59 4.30 13.39 -17.77
CA LYS A 59 5.35 14.06 -18.56
C LYS A 59 4.82 15.23 -19.39
N ALA A 60 3.58 15.13 -19.87
CA ALA A 60 2.94 16.21 -20.62
C ALA A 60 2.62 17.40 -19.71
N PHE A 61 2.18 17.16 -18.48
CA PHE A 61 1.78 18.21 -17.54
C PHE A 61 2.95 18.85 -16.79
N ALA A 62 3.90 18.03 -16.32
CA ALA A 62 4.98 18.48 -15.45
C ALA A 62 6.35 17.96 -15.92
N PRO A 63 6.78 18.26 -17.16
CA PRO A 63 8.08 17.80 -17.69
C PRO A 63 9.27 18.24 -16.84
N GLN A 64 9.16 19.39 -16.16
CA GLN A 64 10.18 19.93 -15.26
C GLN A 64 10.45 19.03 -14.04
N LEU A 65 9.47 18.23 -13.60
CA LEU A 65 9.68 17.31 -12.47
C LEU A 65 10.64 16.18 -12.88
N GLU A 66 10.54 15.65 -14.10
CA GLU A 66 11.42 14.57 -14.59
C GLU A 66 12.90 14.95 -14.63
N SER A 67 13.21 16.25 -14.77
CA SER A 67 14.59 16.74 -14.78
C SER A 67 15.21 16.98 -13.40
N ARG A 68 14.41 16.95 -12.32
CA ARG A 68 14.93 17.14 -10.96
C ARG A 68 15.58 15.85 -10.44
N LEU A 69 16.69 16.00 -9.73
CA LEU A 69 17.28 14.88 -8.99
C LEU A 69 16.24 14.30 -8.02
N CYS A 70 16.12 12.97 -8.00
CA CYS A 70 15.22 12.25 -7.10
C CYS A 70 13.70 12.53 -7.26
N SER A 71 13.23 13.21 -8.30
CA SER A 71 11.78 13.50 -8.47
C SER A 71 10.87 12.27 -8.57
N ALA A 72 11.43 11.13 -8.98
CA ALA A 72 10.71 9.87 -8.99
C ALA A 72 10.29 9.40 -7.58
N ASP A 73 10.93 9.91 -6.53
CA ASP A 73 10.74 9.44 -5.16
C ASP A 73 9.40 9.88 -4.55
N ASN A 74 8.71 10.91 -5.08
CA ASN A 74 7.38 11.29 -4.61
C ASN A 74 6.27 11.22 -5.67
N HIS A 75 6.57 10.90 -6.94
CA HIS A 75 5.53 10.83 -7.98
C HIS A 75 4.41 9.81 -7.67
N PHE A 76 4.74 8.69 -7.00
CA PHE A 76 3.74 7.71 -6.59
C PHE A 76 2.74 8.29 -5.57
N LEU A 77 3.11 9.33 -4.81
CA LEU A 77 2.20 10.02 -3.89
C LEU A 77 1.14 10.81 -4.64
N ALA A 78 1.51 11.46 -5.75
CA ALA A 78 0.57 12.12 -6.63
C ALA A 78 -0.39 11.11 -7.29
N GLU A 79 0.10 9.94 -7.71
CA GLU A 79 -0.74 8.87 -8.25
C GLU A 79 -1.69 8.28 -7.19
N ALA A 80 -1.25 8.16 -5.93
CA ALA A 80 -2.07 7.73 -4.80
C ALA A 80 -3.14 8.76 -4.43
N LEU A 81 -2.82 10.06 -4.50
CA LEU A 81 -3.79 11.14 -4.28
C LEU A 81 -4.78 11.23 -5.44
N ALA A 82 -4.34 11.09 -6.70
CA ALA A 82 -5.19 11.16 -7.88
C ALA A 82 -6.37 10.17 -7.81
N ARG A 83 -6.09 8.94 -7.34
CA ARG A 83 -7.12 7.91 -7.12
C ARG A 83 -8.11 8.30 -6.03
N ARG A 84 -7.66 8.92 -4.95
CA ARG A 84 -8.52 9.38 -3.84
C ARG A 84 -9.40 10.56 -4.26
N LEU A 85 -8.86 11.47 -5.07
CA LEU A 85 -9.62 12.57 -5.68
C LEU A 85 -10.67 12.03 -6.65
N HIS A 86 -10.28 11.13 -7.57
CA HIS A 86 -11.20 10.52 -8.54
C HIS A 86 -12.30 9.71 -7.86
N GLY A 87 -11.97 8.96 -6.81
CA GLY A 87 -12.92 8.18 -6.00
C GLY A 87 -13.75 9.02 -5.01
N GLY A 88 -13.55 10.34 -4.93
CA GLY A 88 -14.31 11.22 -4.04
C GLY A 88 -14.02 11.04 -2.54
N LEU A 89 -12.93 10.37 -2.17
CA LEU A 89 -12.52 10.18 -0.77
C LEU A 89 -11.86 11.42 -0.16
N ILE A 90 -11.20 12.21 -0.99
CA ILE A 90 -10.64 13.50 -0.62
C ILE A 90 -11.35 14.53 -1.48
N SER A 91 -12.10 15.43 -0.86
CA SER A 91 -12.90 16.44 -1.56
C SER A 91 -12.40 17.87 -1.33
N SER A 92 -11.37 18.06 -0.49
CA SER A 92 -10.82 19.38 -0.18
C SER A 92 -9.30 19.44 -0.40
N ASP A 93 -8.83 20.62 -0.78
CA ASP A 93 -7.39 20.87 -0.96
C ASP A 93 -6.64 20.82 0.36
N ALA A 94 -7.30 21.19 1.46
CA ALA A 94 -6.73 21.08 2.79
C ALA A 94 -6.42 19.62 3.14
N ASP A 95 -7.36 18.70 2.90
CA ASP A 95 -7.17 17.28 3.16
C ASP A 95 -6.14 16.65 2.22
N ALA A 96 -6.14 17.08 0.95
CA ALA A 96 -5.17 16.62 -0.05
C ALA A 96 -3.74 17.06 0.30
N LEU A 97 -3.54 18.31 0.70
CA LEU A 97 -2.24 18.84 1.15
C LEU A 97 -1.81 18.22 2.47
N ALA A 98 -2.74 17.97 3.40
CA ALA A 98 -2.46 17.27 4.64
C ALA A 98 -1.97 15.84 4.34
N PHE A 99 -2.65 15.11 3.46
CA PHE A 99 -2.23 13.77 3.01
C PHE A 99 -0.82 13.80 2.42
N LEU A 100 -0.54 14.70 1.48
CA LEU A 100 0.77 14.78 0.83
C LEU A 100 1.88 15.20 1.79
N SER A 101 1.63 16.22 2.62
CA SER A 101 2.60 16.70 3.61
C SER A 101 2.94 15.61 4.63
N ASP A 102 1.93 14.86 5.06
CA ASP A 102 2.13 13.75 5.97
C ASP A 102 2.92 12.62 5.32
N ARG A 103 2.58 12.26 4.08
CA ARG A 103 3.30 11.24 3.31
C ARG A 103 4.73 11.60 2.99
N ILE A 104 4.98 12.84 2.56
CA ILE A 104 6.33 13.35 2.29
C ILE A 104 7.17 13.28 3.57
N ARG A 105 6.64 13.79 4.69
CA ARG A 105 7.31 13.70 6.00
C ARG A 105 7.58 12.25 6.38
N HIS A 106 6.62 11.36 6.11
CA HIS A 106 6.74 9.96 6.42
C HIS A 106 7.81 9.26 5.60
N VAL A 107 7.88 9.56 4.29
CA VAL A 107 8.94 9.10 3.37
C VAL A 107 10.32 9.61 3.82
N GLN A 108 10.38 10.81 4.40
CA GLN A 108 11.63 11.40 4.89
C GLN A 108 12.06 10.89 6.27
N ALA A 109 11.10 10.57 7.14
CA ALA A 109 11.34 10.02 8.48
C ALA A 109 11.73 8.53 8.48
N GLU A 110 11.88 7.92 7.29
CA GLU A 110 12.13 6.49 7.05
C GLU A 110 13.43 5.91 7.65
N SER A 111 14.25 6.70 8.34
CA SER A 111 15.31 6.19 9.20
C SER A 111 14.79 5.60 10.53
N ALA A 112 13.51 5.82 10.91
CA ALA A 112 13.07 5.61 12.30
C ALA A 112 12.08 4.47 12.63
N GLY A 113 11.37 3.80 11.69
CA GLY A 113 10.64 2.56 12.09
C GLY A 113 9.48 2.04 11.22
N SER A 114 8.47 2.84 10.88
CA SER A 114 7.26 2.37 10.15
C SER A 114 6.89 3.30 9.00
N ARG A 115 6.54 2.76 7.81
CA ARG A 115 5.95 3.50 6.68
C ARG A 115 4.41 3.44 6.64
N LEU A 116 3.76 2.81 7.61
CA LEU A 116 2.31 2.73 7.70
C LEU A 116 1.78 3.57 8.87
N LEU A 117 0.79 4.43 8.61
CA LEU A 117 -0.05 5.06 9.62
C LEU A 117 -1.02 4.04 10.22
N GLU A 118 -1.49 4.30 11.43
CA GLU A 118 -2.48 3.44 12.08
C GLU A 118 -3.79 3.31 11.28
N SER A 119 -4.24 4.41 10.66
CA SER A 119 -5.42 4.40 9.78
C SER A 119 -5.22 3.51 8.54
N GLU A 120 -4.00 3.47 7.98
CA GLU A 120 -3.67 2.60 6.86
C GLU A 120 -3.57 1.15 7.27
N ILE A 121 -3.02 0.87 8.45
CA ILE A 121 -3.00 -0.48 8.99
C ILE A 121 -4.44 -0.99 9.11
N LYS A 122 -5.36 -0.19 9.67
CA LYS A 122 -6.78 -0.55 9.78
C LYS A 122 -7.40 -0.80 8.41
N ASP A 123 -7.13 0.08 7.45
CA ASP A 123 -7.72 -0.01 6.12
C ASP A 123 -7.13 -1.19 5.30
N ILE A 124 -5.83 -1.46 5.40
CA ILE A 124 -5.20 -2.68 4.85
C ILE A 124 -5.83 -3.94 5.44
N MET A 125 -6.07 -3.97 6.75
CA MET A 125 -6.69 -5.13 7.39
C MET A 125 -8.13 -5.33 6.94
N ARG A 126 -8.91 -4.26 6.73
CA ARG A 126 -10.24 -4.34 6.12
C ARG A 126 -10.16 -4.89 4.69
N ASN A 127 -9.27 -4.31 3.87
CA ASN A 127 -9.03 -4.77 2.50
C ASN A 127 -8.65 -6.25 2.47
N LEU A 128 -7.82 -6.72 3.41
CA LEU A 128 -7.46 -8.13 3.54
C LEU A 128 -8.72 -8.97 3.77
N LEU A 129 -9.52 -8.65 4.78
CA LEU A 129 -10.71 -9.42 5.15
C LEU A 129 -11.76 -9.49 4.02
N ASP A 130 -11.87 -8.44 3.22
CA ASP A 130 -12.81 -8.38 2.08
C ASP A 130 -12.25 -9.04 0.79
N SER A 131 -10.94 -9.27 0.74
CA SER A 131 -10.25 -9.77 -0.46
C SER A 131 -10.64 -11.20 -0.84
N SER A 132 -10.58 -11.51 -2.14
CA SER A 132 -10.72 -12.90 -2.62
C SER A 132 -9.60 -13.80 -2.12
N PHE A 133 -8.39 -13.25 -1.95
CA PHE A 133 -7.25 -13.95 -1.36
C PHE A 133 -7.57 -14.47 0.04
N PHE A 134 -8.16 -13.64 0.90
CA PHE A 134 -8.49 -14.07 2.26
C PHE A 134 -9.59 -15.14 2.30
N ARG A 135 -10.58 -15.07 1.39
CA ARG A 135 -11.59 -16.13 1.28
C ARG A 135 -10.97 -17.48 0.89
N GLU A 136 -10.05 -17.45 -0.07
CA GLU A 136 -9.29 -18.65 -0.48
C GLU A 136 -8.45 -19.19 0.68
N PHE A 137 -7.76 -18.31 1.41
CA PHE A 137 -7.01 -18.67 2.62
C PHE A 137 -7.91 -19.33 3.70
N GLU A 138 -9.09 -18.78 3.96
CA GLU A 138 -10.04 -19.37 4.92
C GLU A 138 -10.53 -20.76 4.45
N ASP A 139 -10.73 -20.96 3.16
CA ASP A 139 -11.07 -22.26 2.60
C ASP A 139 -9.92 -23.28 2.72
N TYR A 140 -8.67 -22.83 2.61
CA TYR A 140 -7.50 -23.65 2.97
C TYR A 140 -7.49 -24.00 4.45
N ARG A 141 -7.73 -23.02 5.34
CA ARG A 141 -7.75 -23.24 6.79
C ARG A 141 -8.81 -24.26 7.21
N ARG A 142 -10.00 -24.22 6.62
CA ARG A 142 -11.07 -25.21 6.88
C ARG A 142 -10.69 -26.64 6.48
N ARG A 143 -9.82 -26.79 5.47
CA ARG A 143 -9.34 -28.08 4.95
C ARG A 143 -7.85 -28.30 5.21
N LYS A 144 -7.34 -27.75 6.33
CA LYS A 144 -5.91 -27.70 6.67
C LYS A 144 -5.18 -29.04 6.54
N ALA A 145 -5.81 -30.15 6.93
CA ALA A 145 -5.21 -31.48 6.81
C ALA A 145 -4.97 -31.90 5.34
N GLU A 146 -5.89 -31.57 4.44
CA GLU A 146 -5.76 -31.84 3.00
C GLU A 146 -4.69 -30.97 2.37
N VAL A 147 -4.67 -29.68 2.73
CA VAL A 147 -3.68 -28.70 2.25
C VAL A 147 -2.26 -29.12 2.64
N ILE A 148 -2.04 -29.53 3.89
CA ILE A 148 -0.74 -30.03 4.37
C ILE A 148 -0.34 -31.31 3.62
N LYS A 149 -1.28 -32.24 3.43
CA LYS A 149 -1.01 -33.50 2.72
C LYS A 149 -0.67 -33.28 1.24
N ALA A 150 -1.25 -32.25 0.62
CA ALA A 150 -1.06 -31.91 -0.78
C ALA A 150 0.12 -30.96 -1.03
N ASP A 151 0.84 -30.53 0.03
CA ASP A 151 1.95 -29.56 -0.05
C ASP A 151 1.56 -28.25 -0.77
N ILE A 152 0.33 -27.79 -0.53
CA ILE A 152 -0.17 -26.52 -1.08
C ILE A 152 0.32 -25.38 -0.20
N ASP A 153 0.88 -24.32 -0.81
CA ASP A 153 1.23 -23.08 -0.11
C ASP A 153 -0.01 -22.16 0.02
N PRO A 154 -0.60 -22.02 1.23
CA PRO A 154 -1.78 -21.17 1.42
C PRO A 154 -1.46 -19.67 1.27
N TYR A 155 -0.19 -19.29 1.11
CA TYR A 155 0.26 -17.91 0.95
C TYR A 155 0.66 -17.55 -0.48
N GLU A 156 0.53 -18.45 -1.47
CA GLU A 156 1.03 -18.25 -2.84
C GLU A 156 0.60 -16.89 -3.44
N ASN A 157 -0.65 -16.49 -3.20
CA ASN A 157 -1.24 -15.27 -3.75
C ASN A 157 -1.01 -14.00 -2.90
N ILE A 158 -0.27 -14.09 -1.78
CA ILE A 158 -0.08 -12.95 -0.88
C ILE A 158 0.63 -11.78 -1.55
N ARG A 159 1.54 -12.06 -2.49
CA ARG A 159 2.31 -11.02 -3.19
C ARG A 159 1.40 -10.08 -3.97
N ALA A 160 0.36 -10.61 -4.61
CA ALA A 160 -0.61 -9.80 -5.35
C ALA A 160 -1.35 -8.84 -4.41
N PHE A 161 -1.80 -9.33 -3.24
CA PHE A 161 -2.41 -8.48 -2.22
C PHE A 161 -1.46 -7.42 -1.68
N VAL A 162 -0.21 -7.78 -1.37
CA VAL A 162 0.80 -6.83 -0.86
C VAL A 162 1.09 -5.75 -1.88
N ASP A 163 1.36 -6.13 -3.13
CA ASP A 163 1.63 -5.18 -4.21
C ASP A 163 0.44 -4.23 -4.38
N GLU A 164 -0.79 -4.74 -4.30
CA GLU A 164 -2.01 -3.93 -4.30
C GLU A 164 -1.97 -2.85 -3.22
N GLN A 165 -1.80 -3.21 -1.95
CA GLN A 165 -1.77 -2.23 -0.84
C GLN A 165 -0.64 -1.21 -0.99
N VAL A 166 0.54 -1.65 -1.42
CA VAL A 166 1.69 -0.78 -1.67
C VAL A 166 1.32 0.33 -2.64
N TRP A 167 0.57 0.00 -3.68
CA TRP A 167 0.05 1.00 -4.62
C TRP A 167 -1.03 1.88 -4.01
N ILE A 168 -2.00 1.34 -3.26
CA ILE A 168 -3.09 2.11 -2.63
C ILE A 168 -2.54 3.26 -1.80
N TYR A 169 -1.51 2.97 -1.01
CA TYR A 169 -0.98 3.89 0.00
C TYR A 169 0.24 4.68 -0.48
N GLY A 170 0.76 4.37 -1.67
CA GLY A 170 1.99 4.97 -2.15
C GLY A 170 3.16 4.55 -1.24
N LEU A 171 3.43 3.26 -1.18
CA LEU A 171 4.50 2.72 -0.37
C LEU A 171 5.64 2.27 -1.30
N GLY A 172 6.88 2.45 -0.84
CA GLY A 172 8.05 1.87 -1.53
C GLY A 172 8.38 0.46 -1.04
N GLY A 173 9.56 -0.05 -1.44
CA GLY A 173 9.98 -1.42 -1.12
C GLY A 173 9.96 -1.80 0.37
N ARG A 174 10.29 -0.88 1.28
CA ARG A 174 10.18 -1.15 2.73
C ARG A 174 8.72 -1.19 3.22
N GLY A 175 7.84 -0.38 2.64
CA GLY A 175 6.41 -0.43 2.97
C GLY A 175 5.76 -1.71 2.45
N SER A 176 6.18 -2.23 1.28
CA SER A 176 5.84 -3.58 0.82
C SER A 176 6.22 -4.64 1.85
N SER A 177 7.46 -4.61 2.36
CA SER A 177 7.89 -5.54 3.41
C SER A 177 7.07 -5.39 4.70
N GLN A 178 6.62 -4.18 5.06
CA GLN A 178 5.80 -3.95 6.25
C GLN A 178 4.38 -4.48 6.09
N VAL A 179 3.73 -4.20 4.96
CA VAL A 179 2.42 -4.78 4.62
C VAL A 179 2.52 -6.31 4.64
N GLN A 180 3.51 -6.87 3.95
CA GLN A 180 3.70 -8.31 3.88
C GLN A 180 3.91 -8.93 5.27
N ARG A 181 4.74 -8.33 6.11
CA ARG A 181 5.00 -8.83 7.47
C ARG A 181 3.74 -8.77 8.34
N MET A 182 3.00 -7.68 8.28
CA MET A 182 1.77 -7.49 9.02
C MET A 182 0.72 -8.54 8.63
N VAL A 183 0.49 -8.71 7.32
CA VAL A 183 -0.46 -9.68 6.77
C VAL A 183 -0.05 -11.11 7.12
N LEU A 184 1.22 -11.49 6.88
CA LEU A 184 1.70 -12.84 7.22
C LEU A 184 1.59 -13.13 8.70
N SER A 185 1.94 -12.17 9.57
CA SER A 185 1.82 -12.35 11.03
C SER A 185 0.38 -12.67 11.43
N PHE A 186 -0.58 -11.91 10.87
CA PHE A 186 -1.99 -12.16 11.11
C PHE A 186 -2.45 -13.53 10.58
N LEU A 187 -2.16 -13.85 9.32
CA LEU A 187 -2.59 -15.10 8.71
C LEU A 187 -1.96 -16.33 9.41
N ASN A 188 -0.70 -16.25 9.83
CA ASN A 188 -0.07 -17.32 10.62
C ASN A 188 -0.83 -17.56 11.94
N ARG A 189 -1.22 -16.49 12.63
CA ARG A 189 -1.98 -16.62 13.89
C ARG A 189 -3.35 -17.26 13.66
N LEU A 190 -4.02 -16.96 12.54
CA LEU A 190 -5.24 -17.68 12.13
C LEU A 190 -4.95 -19.13 11.77
N TRP A 191 -3.90 -19.40 11.00
CA TRP A 191 -3.52 -20.74 10.58
C TRP A 191 -3.23 -21.65 11.77
N PHE A 192 -2.63 -21.12 12.83
CA PHE A 192 -2.32 -21.85 14.07
C PHE A 192 -3.37 -21.69 15.17
N ASP A 193 -4.57 -21.21 14.84
CA ASP A 193 -5.71 -21.09 15.76
C ASP A 193 -5.39 -20.27 17.03
N LYS A 194 -4.45 -19.31 16.93
CA LYS A 194 -4.07 -18.38 18.00
C LYS A 194 -5.04 -17.19 18.14
N VAL A 195 -5.88 -16.97 17.13
CA VAL A 195 -6.97 -15.99 17.18
C VAL A 195 -8.28 -16.75 17.43
N PRO A 196 -9.07 -16.39 18.46
CA PRO A 196 -10.19 -17.19 18.94
C PRO A 196 -11.34 -17.32 17.92
N ASP A 197 -11.64 -16.26 17.16
CA ASP A 197 -12.58 -16.25 16.05
C ASP A 197 -12.39 -15.00 15.17
N LEU A 198 -13.10 -14.94 14.03
CA LEU A 198 -13.22 -13.75 13.18
C LEU A 198 -14.61 -13.11 13.32
N SER A 199 -15.19 -13.15 14.52
CA SER A 199 -16.45 -12.44 14.78
C SER A 199 -16.28 -10.94 14.55
N PRO A 200 -17.35 -10.20 14.24
CA PRO A 200 -17.29 -8.74 14.07
C PRO A 200 -16.60 -8.03 15.24
N VAL A 201 -16.86 -8.48 16.48
CA VAL A 201 -16.23 -7.93 17.69
C VAL A 201 -14.73 -8.20 17.74
N THR A 202 -14.28 -9.39 17.34
CA THR A 202 -12.84 -9.69 17.28
C THR A 202 -12.15 -8.86 16.21
N VAL A 203 -12.78 -8.69 15.04
CA VAL A 203 -12.28 -7.81 13.97
C VAL A 203 -12.20 -6.36 14.43
N GLU A 204 -13.23 -5.83 15.09
CA GLU A 204 -13.22 -4.46 15.63
C GLU A 204 -12.08 -4.26 16.63
N ARG A 205 -11.91 -5.18 17.59
CA ARG A 205 -10.81 -5.11 18.57
C ARG A 205 -9.43 -5.18 17.92
N MET A 206 -9.29 -5.98 16.85
CA MET A 206 -8.07 -6.06 16.06
C MET A 206 -7.75 -4.74 15.35
N LEU A 207 -8.77 -4.06 14.84
CA LEU A 207 -8.62 -2.75 14.20
C LEU A 207 -8.41 -1.63 15.23
N GLU A 208 -8.95 -1.74 16.45
CA GLU A 208 -8.77 -0.76 17.52
C GLU A 208 -7.35 -0.80 18.11
N ALA A 209 -6.73 -1.97 18.20
CA ALA A 209 -5.38 -2.14 18.74
C ALA A 209 -4.48 -2.96 17.80
N PRO A 210 -4.12 -2.41 16.61
CA PRO A 210 -3.36 -3.15 15.61
C PRO A 210 -2.01 -3.64 16.15
N GLN A 211 -1.40 -2.86 17.05
CA GLN A 211 -0.11 -3.18 17.65
C GLN A 211 -0.15 -4.42 18.55
N GLY A 212 -1.29 -4.77 19.17
CA GLY A 212 -1.40 -5.92 20.07
C GLY A 212 -1.68 -7.24 19.35
N LEU A 213 -2.29 -7.19 18.16
CA LEU A 213 -2.78 -8.37 17.43
C LEU A 213 -2.04 -8.61 16.11
N LEU A 214 -1.45 -7.57 15.51
CA LEU A 214 -0.70 -7.61 14.25
C LEU A 214 0.83 -7.53 14.46
N LEU A 215 1.32 -7.93 15.64
CA LEU A 215 2.72 -7.77 16.04
C LEU A 215 3.69 -8.21 14.93
N LEU A 216 4.42 -7.22 14.41
CA LEU A 216 5.57 -7.35 13.54
C LEU A 216 6.69 -8.05 14.34
N GLY A 217 6.82 -9.38 14.26
CA GLY A 217 7.96 -10.04 14.91
C GLY A 217 7.89 -11.55 15.14
N ASP A 218 6.70 -12.17 15.16
CA ASP A 218 6.61 -13.61 15.39
C ASP A 218 6.68 -14.38 14.06
N HIS A 219 7.91 -14.66 13.62
CA HIS A 219 8.15 -15.55 12.48
C HIS A 219 7.94 -17.02 12.89
N GLU A 220 6.71 -17.45 13.03
CA GLU A 220 6.37 -18.87 12.90
C GLU A 220 5.99 -19.14 11.44
N GLN A 221 6.98 -19.46 10.61
CA GLN A 221 6.65 -20.13 9.34
C GLN A 221 6.25 -21.57 9.65
N PRO A 222 5.21 -22.12 8.99
CA PRO A 222 4.97 -23.56 9.05
C PRO A 222 6.24 -24.27 8.62
N ARG A 223 6.80 -25.09 9.53
CA ARG A 223 7.97 -25.91 9.20
C ARG A 223 7.57 -26.80 8.04
N LYS A 224 8.31 -26.72 6.94
CA LYS A 224 8.33 -27.77 5.93
C LYS A 224 8.66 -29.08 6.66
N GLY A 225 7.77 -30.06 6.54
CA GLY A 225 8.00 -31.41 7.02
C GLY A 225 9.16 -32.05 6.27
#